data_AF-A0A2D6E409-F1
#
_entry.id   AF-A0A2D6E409-F1
#
_cell.length_a   1.000
_cell.length_b   1.000
_cell.length_c   1.000
_cell.angle_alpha   90.00
_cell.angle_beta   90.00
_cell.angle_gamma   90.00
#
_symmetry.space_group_name_H-M   'P 1'
#
loop_
_entity.id
_entity.type
_entity.pdbx_description
1 polymer ?
#
loop_
_entity_poly.entity_id
_entity_poly.type
_entity_poly.pdbx_seq_one_letter_code
_entity_poly.pdbx_strand_id
1 'polypeptide(L)'
;MISSIAGSLALMTFKSTLKKIWAWSKKNWQFFVGVLVTIVLSIVFRRGPGLGPVLKRVREDYEKEIDTINRSHNEEIEKRDNAMQRYFKTMESIEKKYKDEKQTLEEEKRSKIDKILREHGDNPEEITRRISEITGFDIHVSE
;
A
#
# COMPACT_ATOMS: atom_id res chain seq x y z
N MET A 1 -1.10 -36.42 -88.38
CA MET A 1 -2.51 -36.00 -88.47
C MET A 1 -3.31 -36.19 -87.18
N ILE A 2 -3.15 -37.29 -86.44
CA ILE A 2 -3.95 -37.59 -85.23
C ILE A 2 -3.66 -36.62 -84.05
N SER A 3 -2.41 -36.17 -83.87
CA SER A 3 -2.03 -35.22 -82.80
C SER A 3 -2.64 -33.81 -82.98
N SER A 4 -2.84 -33.37 -84.23
CA SER A 4 -3.43 -32.06 -84.55
C SER A 4 -4.93 -32.00 -84.25
N ILE A 5 -5.63 -33.12 -84.38
CA ILE A 5 -7.07 -33.22 -84.13
C ILE A 5 -7.34 -33.26 -82.61
N ALA A 6 -6.50 -33.96 -81.84
CA ALA A 6 -6.58 -34.03 -80.39
C ALA A 6 -6.35 -32.64 -79.72
N GLY A 7 -5.37 -31.87 -80.20
CA GLY A 7 -5.13 -30.50 -79.71
C GLY A 7 -6.29 -29.53 -80.03
N SER A 8 -6.92 -29.69 -81.19
CA SER A 8 -8.10 -28.90 -81.60
C SER A 8 -9.34 -29.20 -80.74
N LEU A 9 -9.58 -30.48 -80.44
CA LEU A 9 -10.65 -30.91 -79.53
C LEU A 9 -10.40 -30.42 -78.10
N ALA A 10 -9.15 -30.49 -77.61
CA ALA A 10 -8.78 -29.97 -76.30
C ALA A 10 -8.96 -28.44 -76.19
N LEU A 11 -8.62 -27.69 -77.24
CA LEU A 11 -8.85 -26.24 -77.29
C LEU A 11 -10.34 -25.89 -77.38
N MET A 12 -11.14 -26.68 -78.09
CA MET A 12 -12.60 -26.48 -78.16
C MET A 12 -13.28 -26.78 -76.82
N THR A 13 -12.89 -27.87 -76.15
CA THR A 13 -13.43 -28.20 -74.82
C THR A 13 -12.97 -27.16 -73.79
N PHE A 14 -11.71 -26.71 -73.84
CA PHE A 14 -11.18 -25.63 -73.00
C PHE A 14 -11.90 -24.29 -73.22
N LYS A 15 -12.18 -23.90 -74.47
CA LYS A 15 -12.99 -22.70 -74.75
C LYS A 15 -14.41 -22.84 -74.19
N SER A 16 -15.00 -24.03 -74.25
CA SER A 16 -16.35 -24.28 -73.72
C SER A 16 -16.39 -24.23 -72.19
N THR A 17 -15.37 -24.76 -71.52
CA THR A 17 -15.26 -24.71 -70.05
C THR A 17 -14.96 -23.30 -69.58
N LEU A 18 -14.12 -22.53 -70.30
CA LEU A 18 -13.91 -21.11 -70.01
C LEU A 18 -15.20 -20.29 -70.13
N LYS A 19 -16.00 -20.51 -71.18
CA LYS A 19 -17.29 -19.82 -71.32
C LYS A 19 -18.27 -20.17 -70.20
N LYS A 20 -18.30 -21.43 -69.76
CA LYS A 20 -19.11 -21.86 -68.61
C LYS A 20 -18.64 -21.23 -67.31
N ILE A 21 -17.33 -21.21 -67.07
CA ILE A 21 -16.72 -20.55 -65.90
C ILE A 21 -17.00 -19.05 -65.94
N TRP A 22 -16.94 -18.41 -67.11
CA TRP A 22 -17.22 -16.99 -67.27
C TRP A 22 -18.69 -16.65 -67.03
N ALA A 23 -19.62 -17.44 -67.59
CA ALA A 23 -21.05 -17.27 -67.34
C ALA A 23 -21.40 -17.55 -65.87
N TRP A 24 -20.78 -18.56 -65.26
CA TRP A 24 -20.94 -18.87 -63.85
C TRP A 24 -20.34 -17.78 -62.95
N SER A 25 -19.18 -17.23 -63.30
CA SER A 25 -18.54 -16.15 -62.56
C SER A 25 -19.35 -14.85 -62.64
N LYS A 26 -19.96 -14.55 -63.79
CA LYS A 26 -20.91 -13.43 -63.93
C LYS A 26 -22.18 -13.63 -63.11
N LYS A 27 -22.67 -14.88 -63.02
CA LYS A 27 -23.86 -15.23 -62.22
C LYS A 27 -23.58 -15.23 -60.70
N ASN A 28 -22.39 -15.65 -60.29
CA ASN A 28 -21.99 -15.84 -58.89
C ASN A 28 -20.97 -14.79 -58.42
N TRP A 29 -20.98 -13.59 -59.02
CA TRP A 29 -20.07 -12.49 -58.66
C TRP A 29 -20.12 -12.13 -57.17
N GLN A 30 -21.27 -12.33 -56.53
CA GLN A 30 -21.49 -12.15 -55.09
C GLN A 30 -20.55 -13.01 -54.22
N PHE A 31 -20.18 -14.22 -54.66
CA PHE A 31 -19.24 -15.07 -53.94
C PHE A 31 -17.84 -14.46 -53.91
N PHE A 32 -17.39 -13.90 -55.03
CA PHE A 32 -16.09 -13.22 -55.11
C PHE A 32 -16.06 -11.97 -54.23
N VAL A 33 -17.15 -11.21 -54.18
CA VAL A 33 -17.28 -10.06 -53.27
C VAL A 33 -17.24 -10.50 -51.82
N GLY A 34 -17.93 -11.59 -51.46
CA GLY A 34 -17.87 -12.16 -50.11
C GLY A 34 -16.44 -12.55 -49.71
N VAL A 35 -15.74 -13.28 -50.58
CA VAL A 35 -14.33 -13.65 -50.36
C VAL A 35 -13.44 -12.41 -50.24
N LEU A 36 -13.63 -11.42 -51.11
CA LEU A 36 -12.87 -10.17 -51.07
C LEU A 36 -13.07 -9.42 -49.75
N VAL A 37 -14.32 -9.27 -49.30
CA VAL A 37 -14.64 -8.63 -48.01
C VAL A 37 -13.98 -9.39 -46.86
N THR A 38 -13.99 -10.72 -46.89
CA THR A 38 -13.37 -11.55 -45.85
C THR A 38 -11.85 -11.36 -45.80
N ILE A 39 -11.21 -11.27 -46.97
CA ILE A 39 -9.76 -10.99 -47.09
C ILE A 39 -9.44 -9.59 -46.59
N VAL A 40 -10.21 -8.58 -46.99
CA VAL A 40 -10.03 -7.19 -46.54
C VAL A 40 -10.17 -7.09 -45.02
N LEU A 41 -11.22 -7.69 -44.45
CA LEU A 41 -11.40 -7.74 -42.99
C LEU A 41 -10.22 -8.45 -42.32
N SER A 42 -9.77 -9.59 -42.82
CA SER A 42 -8.62 -10.32 -42.26
C SER A 42 -7.34 -9.48 -42.25
N ILE A 43 -7.08 -8.71 -43.31
CA ILE A 43 -5.91 -7.82 -43.40
C ILE A 43 -6.05 -6.64 -42.43
N VAL A 44 -7.24 -6.05 -42.30
CA VAL A 44 -7.50 -4.94 -41.37
C VAL A 44 -7.35 -5.41 -39.92
N PHE A 45 -7.95 -6.55 -39.56
CA PHE A 45 -7.86 -7.11 -38.21
C PHE A 45 -6.44 -7.58 -37.84
N ARG A 46 -5.64 -8.06 -38.82
CA ARG A 46 -4.22 -8.41 -38.60
C ARG A 46 -3.33 -7.20 -38.30
N ARG A 47 -3.76 -5.99 -38.61
CA ARG A 47 -3.03 -4.74 -38.33
C ARG A 47 -3.50 -4.04 -37.05
N GLY A 48 -4.08 -4.78 -36.10
CA GLY A 48 -4.39 -4.23 -34.78
C GLY A 48 -3.15 -3.58 -34.15
N PRO A 49 -3.29 -2.41 -33.49
CA PRO A 49 -2.17 -1.75 -32.84
C PRO A 49 -1.56 -2.72 -31.83
N GLY A 50 -0.24 -2.92 -31.91
CA GLY A 50 0.46 -3.83 -31.02
C GLY A 50 0.15 -3.48 -29.57
N LEU A 51 -0.51 -4.39 -28.86
CA LEU A 51 -0.85 -4.20 -27.44
C LEU A 51 0.38 -4.34 -26.53
N GLY A 52 1.50 -4.86 -27.06
CA GLY A 52 2.74 -5.10 -26.31
C GLY A 52 3.28 -3.85 -25.59
N PRO A 53 3.49 -2.71 -26.27
CA PRO A 53 3.93 -1.47 -25.62
C PRO A 53 2.97 -0.96 -24.55
N VAL A 54 1.65 -1.08 -24.77
CA VAL A 54 0.64 -0.66 -23.79
C VAL A 54 0.69 -1.56 -22.56
N LEU A 55 0.70 -2.87 -22.76
CA LEU A 55 0.77 -3.85 -21.68
C LEU A 55 2.09 -3.74 -20.89
N LYS A 56 3.18 -3.40 -21.57
CA LYS A 56 4.48 -3.13 -20.93
C LYS A 56 4.41 -1.88 -20.05
N ARG A 57 3.86 -0.76 -20.54
CA ARG A 57 3.67 0.46 -19.75
C ARG A 57 2.79 0.21 -18.52
N VAL A 58 1.65 -0.46 -18.72
CA VAL A 58 0.73 -0.80 -17.63
C VAL A 58 1.46 -1.59 -16.54
N ARG A 59 2.27 -2.58 -16.92
CA ARG A 59 3.06 -3.37 -15.97
C ARG A 59 4.10 -2.54 -15.23
N GLU A 60 4.85 -1.71 -15.95
CA GLU A 60 5.87 -0.83 -15.37
C GLU A 60 5.25 0.19 -14.41
N ASP A 61 4.06 0.71 -14.72
CA ASP A 61 3.34 1.64 -13.85
C ASP A 61 2.83 0.94 -12.59
N TYR A 62 2.29 -0.28 -12.71
CA TYR A 62 1.92 -1.10 -11.55
C TYR A 62 3.12 -1.44 -10.66
N GLU A 63 4.26 -1.81 -11.24
CA GLU A 63 5.47 -2.08 -10.46
C GLU A 63 5.93 -0.85 -9.68
N LYS A 64 5.89 0.34 -10.29
CA LYS A 64 6.21 1.61 -9.61
C LYS A 64 5.21 1.96 -8.51
N GLU A 65 3.93 1.70 -8.74
CA GLU A 65 2.89 1.95 -7.74
C GLU A 65 3.10 1.06 -6.51
N ILE A 66 3.34 -0.24 -6.73
CA ILE A 66 3.65 -1.20 -5.66
C ILE A 66 4.93 -0.81 -4.91
N ASP A 67 5.99 -0.41 -5.62
CA ASP A 67 7.24 0.05 -5.00
C ASP A 67 7.01 1.30 -4.13
N THR A 68 6.24 2.25 -4.63
CA THR A 68 5.90 3.48 -3.89
C THR A 68 5.09 3.17 -2.63
N ILE A 69 4.10 2.28 -2.72
CA ILE A 69 3.29 1.84 -1.59
C ILE A 69 4.18 1.15 -0.55
N ASN A 70 5.03 0.21 -0.97
CA ASN A 70 5.92 -0.52 -0.07
C ASN A 70 6.90 0.42 0.63
N ARG A 71 7.49 1.36 -0.11
CA ARG A 71 8.39 2.36 0.47
C ARG A 71 7.67 3.24 1.49
N SER A 72 6.49 3.76 1.14
CA SER A 72 5.68 4.58 2.04
C SER A 72 5.30 3.81 3.32
N HIS A 73 4.95 2.53 3.18
CA HIS A 73 4.60 1.68 4.32
C HIS A 73 5.81 1.42 5.23
N ASN A 74 6.98 1.15 4.66
CA ASN A 74 8.20 0.97 5.43
C ASN A 74 8.60 2.26 6.18
N GLU A 75 8.50 3.42 5.53
CA GLU A 75 8.73 4.71 6.17
C GLU A 75 7.74 4.99 7.30
N GLU A 76 6.48 4.61 7.13
CA GLU A 76 5.45 4.75 8.18
C GLU A 76 5.78 3.87 9.38
N ILE A 77 6.15 2.60 9.16
CA ILE A 77 6.57 1.68 10.23
C ILE A 77 7.77 2.26 10.98
N GLU A 78 8.79 2.73 10.28
CA GLU A 78 9.99 3.29 10.90
C GLU A 78 9.66 4.54 11.74
N LYS A 79 8.82 5.44 11.22
CA LYS A 79 8.37 6.63 11.96
C LYS A 79 7.56 6.24 13.19
N ARG A 80 6.69 5.24 13.08
CA ARG A 80 5.87 4.74 14.19
C ARG A 80 6.74 4.13 15.29
N ASP A 81 7.69 3.29 14.91
CA ASP A 81 8.58 2.62 15.87
C ASP A 81 9.48 3.63 16.58
N ASN A 82 10.01 4.61 15.84
CA ASN A 82 10.77 5.73 16.43
C ASN A 82 9.92 6.57 17.40
N ALA A 83 8.67 6.89 17.04
CA ALA A 83 7.76 7.61 17.91
C ALA A 83 7.45 6.82 19.19
N MET A 84 7.24 5.50 19.06
CA MET A 84 6.97 4.61 20.18
C MET A 84 8.17 4.47 21.13
N GLN A 85 9.38 4.34 20.58
CA GLN A 85 10.61 4.35 21.40
C GLN A 85 10.79 5.67 22.16
N ARG A 86 10.52 6.81 21.52
CA ARG A 86 10.57 8.11 22.18
C ARG A 86 9.54 8.20 23.31
N TYR A 87 8.32 7.76 23.04
CA TYR A 87 7.26 7.72 24.05
C TYR A 87 7.67 6.92 25.28
N PHE A 88 8.17 5.69 25.10
CA PHE A 88 8.60 4.85 26.23
C PHE A 88 9.77 5.46 27.00
N LYS A 89 10.77 6.01 26.31
CA LYS A 89 11.90 6.71 26.96
C LYS A 89 11.44 7.92 27.77
N THR A 90 10.51 8.70 27.21
CA THR A 90 9.94 9.85 27.92
C THR A 90 9.14 9.40 29.13
N MET A 91 8.31 8.36 29.00
CA MET A 91 7.54 7.80 30.11
C MET A 91 8.45 7.32 31.24
N GLU A 92 9.46 6.51 30.92
CA GLU A 92 10.45 6.03 31.90
C GLU A 92 11.16 7.20 32.60
N SER A 93 11.50 8.25 31.87
CA SER A 93 12.12 9.44 32.46
C SER A 93 11.19 10.20 33.40
N ILE A 94 9.90 10.26 33.09
CA ILE A 94 8.88 10.90 33.93
C ILE A 94 8.65 10.07 35.20
N GLU A 95 8.49 8.76 35.06
CA GLU A 95 8.32 7.84 36.19
C GLU A 95 9.52 7.90 37.13
N LYS A 96 10.74 7.90 36.59
CA LYS A 96 11.96 8.05 37.37
C LYS A 96 12.00 9.38 38.12
N LYS A 97 11.76 10.50 37.43
CA LYS A 97 11.72 11.83 38.07
C LYS A 97 10.68 11.90 39.17
N TYR A 98 9.47 11.39 38.92
CA TYR A 98 8.41 11.36 39.92
C TYR A 98 8.80 10.53 41.15
N LYS A 99 9.44 9.37 40.94
CA LYS A 99 9.92 8.53 42.03
C LYS A 99 11.02 9.22 42.84
N ASP A 100 12.00 9.82 42.16
CA ASP A 100 13.11 10.53 42.79
C ASP A 100 12.58 11.73 43.59
N GLU A 101 11.73 12.57 43.00
CA GLU A 101 11.10 13.72 43.67
C GLU A 101 10.24 13.29 44.86
N LYS A 102 9.49 12.18 44.74
CA LYS A 102 8.71 11.63 45.86
C LYS A 102 9.62 11.19 47.00
N GLN A 103 10.73 10.51 46.71
CA GLN A 103 11.69 10.08 47.74
C GLN A 103 12.33 11.28 48.42
N THR A 104 12.79 12.28 47.66
CA THR A 104 13.34 13.52 48.22
C THR A 104 12.31 14.24 49.10
N LEU A 105 11.04 14.33 48.67
CA LEU A 105 9.99 14.95 49.47
C LEU A 105 9.72 14.19 50.77
N GLU A 106 9.73 12.85 50.75
CA GLU A 106 9.57 12.03 51.94
C GLU A 106 10.76 12.19 52.90
N GLU A 107 11.99 12.23 52.39
CA GLU A 107 13.21 12.47 53.18
C GLU A 107 13.20 13.87 53.81
N GLU A 108 12.82 14.91 53.06
CA GLU A 108 12.67 16.26 53.59
C GLU A 108 11.61 16.34 54.69
N LYS A 109 10.45 15.69 54.48
CA LYS A 109 9.40 15.62 55.51
C LYS A 109 9.91 14.95 56.78
N ARG A 110 10.59 13.80 56.66
CA ARG A 110 11.18 13.08 57.80
C ARG A 110 12.23 13.94 58.51
N SER A 111 13.11 14.61 57.77
CA SER A 111 14.14 15.48 58.34
C SER A 111 13.54 16.66 59.10
N LYS A 112 12.49 17.29 58.56
CA LYS A 112 11.77 18.38 59.25
C LYS A 112 11.07 17.91 60.52
N ILE A 113 10.46 16.72 60.49
CA ILE A 113 9.85 16.11 61.68
C ILE A 113 10.93 15.85 62.75
N ASP A 114 12.07 15.25 62.39
CA ASP A 114 13.16 14.97 63.32
C ASP A 114 13.72 16.26 63.94
N LYS A 115 13.83 17.33 63.13
CA LYS A 115 14.23 18.66 63.61
C LYS A 115 13.23 19.23 64.62
N ILE A 116 11.92 19.16 64.36
CA ILE A 116 10.89 19.63 65.29
C ILE A 116 10.97 18.87 66.61
N LEU A 117 11.10 17.54 66.57
CA LEU A 117 11.21 16.69 67.76
C LEU A 117 12.43 17.04 68.62
N ARG A 118 13.57 17.38 68.00
CA ARG A 118 14.78 17.81 68.73
C ARG A 118 14.67 19.22 69.32
N GLU A 119 14.05 20.15 68.60
CA GLU A 119 13.96 21.55 69.01
C GLU A 119 12.85 21.82 70.05
N HIS A 120 11.80 20.99 70.06
CA HIS A 120 10.60 21.22 70.89
C HIS A 120 10.26 20.03 71.79
N GLY A 121 11.23 19.15 72.09
CA GLY A 121 11.03 17.92 72.88
C GLY A 121 10.33 18.10 74.23
N ASP A 122 10.41 19.30 74.81
CA ASP A 122 9.82 19.64 76.11
C ASP A 122 8.38 20.20 76.01
N ASN A 123 7.83 20.41 74.80
CA ASN A 123 6.47 20.92 74.59
C ASN A 123 5.67 20.06 73.58
N PRO A 124 4.84 19.12 74.05
CA PRO A 124 4.08 18.20 73.18
C PRO A 124 2.99 18.87 72.33
N GLU A 125 2.43 20.00 72.76
CA GLU A 125 1.40 20.73 71.99
C GLU A 125 2.01 21.43 70.76
N GLU A 126 3.19 22.02 70.90
CA GLU A 126 3.88 22.69 69.79
C GLU A 126 4.44 21.67 68.77
N ILE A 127 4.86 20.48 69.21
CA ILE A 127 5.23 19.37 68.31
C ILE A 127 4.04 18.98 67.44
N THR A 128 2.89 18.74 68.07
CA THR A 128 1.66 18.30 67.38
C THR A 128 1.23 19.32 66.32
N ARG A 129 1.20 20.61 66.68
CA ARG A 129 0.84 21.70 65.75
C ARG A 129 1.74 21.71 64.51
N ARG A 130 3.06 21.64 64.68
CA ARG A 130 4.02 21.74 63.55
C ARG A 130 4.09 20.48 62.70
N ILE A 131 3.89 19.30 63.28
CA ILE A 131 3.79 18.05 62.51
C ILE A 131 2.51 18.06 61.66
N SER A 132 1.39 18.54 62.19
CA SER A 132 0.14 18.70 61.43
C SER A 132 0.30 19.67 60.26
N GLU A 133 1.01 20.79 60.43
CA GLU A 133 1.28 21.75 59.35
C GLU A 133 2.11 21.15 58.19
N ILE A 134 3.09 20.28 58.49
CA ILE A 134 3.97 19.68 57.47
C ILE A 134 3.32 18.50 56.76
N THR A 135 2.54 17.72 57.51
CA THR A 135 1.97 16.46 57.02
C THR A 135 0.55 16.63 56.48
N GLY A 136 -0.15 17.67 56.91
CA GLY A 136 -1.56 17.91 56.59
C GLY A 136 -2.54 17.02 57.37
N PHE A 137 -2.06 16.22 58.31
CA PHE A 137 -2.89 15.38 59.16
C PHE A 137 -3.21 16.07 60.48
N ASP A 138 -4.48 16.04 60.89
CA ASP A 138 -4.89 16.50 62.22
C ASP A 138 -4.56 15.41 63.24
N ILE A 139 -3.67 15.72 64.19
CA ILE A 139 -3.21 14.78 65.22
C ILE A 139 -3.80 15.27 66.55
N HIS A 140 -4.72 14.50 67.13
CA HIS A 140 -5.25 14.79 68.47
C HIS A 140 -4.40 14.08 69.53
N VAL A 141 -3.85 14.85 70.46
CA VAL A 141 -3.20 14.31 71.67
C VAL A 141 -4.30 14.12 72.71
N SER A 142 -4.65 12.87 72.99
CA SER A 142 -5.50 12.54 74.14
C SER A 142 -4.65 12.57 75.41
N GLU A 143 -5.04 13.40 76.38
CA GLU A 143 -4.49 13.44 77.75
C GLU A 143 -4.58 12.07 78.47
#